data_AF-A0A0Q8QWD8-F1
#
_entry.id   AF-A0A0Q8QWD8-F1
#
_cell.length_a   1.000
_cell.length_b   1.000
_cell.length_c   1.000
_cell.angle_alpha   90.00
_cell.angle_beta   90.00
_cell.angle_gamma   90.00
#
_symmetry.space_group_name_H-M   'P 1'
#
loop_
_entity.id
_entity.type
_entity.pdbx_description
1 polymer ?
#
loop_
_entity_poly.entity_id
_entity_poly.type
_entity_poly.pdbx_seq_one_letter_code
_entity_poly.pdbx_strand_id
1 'polypeptide(L)'
;MTAREVVRAALRTGALALLTTMAAAPIALPAAPPAAAARHKLTVTVYKGDFATVNSFIFSNGRSLVVMDVQRKAAEARKLVAMIKAMKLPLTHILISHGHTDHFTGMAVFREAFPDARIVVANEDIKADIKRYAIYMDTGGETGAEPPLDPALKPRTAEHPDGFDYERTIGVLASPRLEMAGGGTLELDTDHMRAEAPHITTVYSPDLNALFLSDFGYEGVHFWMGDDISREDLNNWRAELLKIKARYATLNPIVYPGHGDPSDMRIFDRSVRYIDDFLKVTAQAKTPDEAMAQMIALYPSYKQADFFLKYSVMEHVPVRASTVGHRAEAGWRATVRALAAAEFRNPAWGYSHSARDYVLARQMARADGVVLDDDVLFAAAYLHDMAAFPKWEAKDVDHADRAADTVDTILKGSGFPERKLDAVRAAIRTHMFDRDPKTPEALYLHDADALDWLGAVGVARVMALADPQGGQPDGPAMAKMLEANLANVPDRVLSPAGKALLPGRKAELEAFLRELKAETEGLAAL
;
A
#
# COMPACT_ATOMS: atom_id res chain seq x y z
N MET A 1 -6.47 14.05 -59.92
CA MET A 1 -7.33 13.61 -61.04
C MET A 1 -6.64 12.49 -61.80
N THR A 2 -7.22 11.38 -62.23
CA THR A 2 -8.34 10.50 -61.82
C THR A 2 -8.23 9.29 -62.76
N ALA A 3 -8.68 8.12 -62.32
CA ALA A 3 -8.62 6.84 -63.03
C ALA A 3 -9.27 6.87 -64.44
N ARG A 4 -8.48 6.68 -65.52
CA ARG A 4 -8.98 6.16 -66.82
C ARG A 4 -7.96 5.86 -67.95
N GLU A 5 -6.67 5.56 -67.70
CA GLU A 5 -5.69 5.49 -68.82
C GLU A 5 -4.67 4.34 -68.84
N VAL A 6 -5.07 3.07 -68.69
CA VAL A 6 -4.16 1.97 -69.16
C VAL A 6 -4.88 0.75 -69.77
N VAL A 7 -6.11 0.91 -70.25
CA VAL A 7 -6.73 -0.13 -71.13
C VAL A 7 -6.55 0.30 -72.57
N ARG A 8 -5.44 -0.13 -73.19
CA ARG A 8 -5.27 -0.47 -74.64
C ARG A 8 -3.80 -0.43 -75.04
N ALA A 9 -3.12 -1.57 -74.98
CA ALA A 9 -2.09 -1.95 -75.95
C ALA A 9 -1.58 -3.37 -75.65
N ALA A 10 -2.08 -4.37 -76.40
CA ALA A 10 -1.31 -5.49 -76.95
C ALA A 10 -2.25 -6.63 -77.38
N LEU A 11 -2.91 -6.44 -78.51
CA LEU A 11 -3.35 -7.56 -79.36
C LEU A 11 -2.28 -7.71 -80.45
N ARG A 12 -1.59 -8.85 -80.46
CA ARG A 12 -1.04 -9.55 -81.65
C ARG A 12 -0.39 -10.85 -81.16
N THR A 13 -1.15 -11.95 -81.19
CA THR A 13 -1.06 -13.05 -82.18
C THR A 13 -0.19 -14.20 -81.68
N GLY A 14 -0.80 -15.36 -81.45
CA GLY A 14 -0.02 -16.60 -81.30
C GLY A 14 -0.68 -17.77 -80.59
N ALA A 15 -1.69 -18.35 -81.23
CA ALA A 15 -1.91 -19.81 -81.30
C ALA A 15 -2.41 -20.63 -80.08
N LEU A 16 -3.43 -21.42 -80.44
CA LEU A 16 -3.74 -22.80 -80.04
C LEU A 16 -4.48 -23.05 -78.72
N ALA A 17 -5.75 -23.40 -78.89
CA ALA A 17 -6.60 -24.05 -77.91
C ALA A 17 -6.10 -25.47 -77.59
N LEU A 18 -6.01 -25.79 -76.29
CA LEU A 18 -6.26 -27.13 -75.78
C LEU A 18 -7.41 -27.04 -74.79
N LEU A 19 -8.47 -27.81 -75.05
CA LEU A 19 -9.56 -28.07 -74.10
C LEU A 19 -8.99 -28.84 -72.90
N THR A 20 -9.02 -28.21 -71.73
CA THR A 20 -9.00 -28.92 -70.44
C THR A 20 -10.37 -28.79 -69.79
N THR A 21 -11.05 -29.93 -69.65
CA THR A 21 -12.26 -30.08 -68.84
C THR A 21 -11.94 -29.77 -67.37
N MET A 22 -12.32 -28.59 -66.87
CA MET A 22 -12.33 -28.33 -65.43
C MET A 22 -13.61 -28.91 -64.85
N ALA A 23 -13.47 -29.96 -64.04
CA ALA A 23 -14.51 -30.40 -63.13
C ALA A 23 -14.80 -29.26 -62.13
N ALA A 24 -16.05 -28.84 -62.03
CA ALA A 24 -16.48 -27.89 -61.02
C ALA A 24 -16.36 -28.54 -59.64
N ALA A 25 -15.42 -28.04 -58.83
CA ALA A 25 -15.36 -28.40 -57.42
C ALA A 25 -16.61 -27.85 -56.71
N PRO A 26 -17.29 -28.65 -55.86
CA PRO A 26 -18.41 -28.15 -55.09
C PRO A 26 -17.91 -27.09 -54.11
N ILE A 27 -18.47 -25.89 -54.20
CA ILE A 27 -18.26 -24.83 -53.22
C ILE A 27 -18.93 -25.32 -51.92
N ALA A 28 -18.11 -25.76 -50.97
CA ALA A 28 -18.58 -26.04 -49.62
C ALA A 28 -18.99 -24.72 -48.97
N LEU A 29 -20.30 -24.54 -48.78
CA LEU A 29 -20.84 -23.49 -47.91
C LEU A 29 -20.24 -23.69 -46.50
N PRO A 30 -19.72 -22.63 -45.84
CA PRO A 30 -19.26 -22.74 -44.47
C PRO A 30 -20.43 -23.22 -43.59
N ALA A 31 -20.17 -24.25 -42.79
CA ALA A 31 -21.14 -24.75 -41.83
C ALA A 31 -21.62 -23.58 -40.96
N ALA A 32 -22.94 -23.46 -40.79
CA ALA A 32 -23.52 -22.48 -39.89
C ALA A 32 -22.84 -22.61 -38.51
N PRO A 33 -22.47 -21.49 -37.86
CA PRO A 33 -21.91 -21.55 -36.52
C PRO A 33 -22.87 -22.33 -35.61
N PRO A 34 -22.36 -23.17 -34.69
CA PRO A 34 -23.22 -23.89 -33.77
C PRO A 34 -24.14 -22.88 -33.08
N ALA A 35 -25.43 -23.18 -33.05
CA ALA A 35 -26.43 -22.34 -32.39
C ALA A 35 -25.89 -21.96 -31.00
N ALA A 36 -25.77 -20.66 -30.75
CA ALA A 36 -25.29 -20.15 -29.47
C ALA A 36 -26.13 -20.79 -28.37
N ALA A 37 -25.51 -21.68 -27.58
CA ALA A 37 -26.15 -22.25 -26.42
C ALA A 37 -26.71 -21.08 -25.59
N ALA A 38 -28.00 -21.16 -25.23
CA ALA A 38 -28.66 -20.10 -24.48
C ALA A 38 -27.79 -19.74 -23.27
N ARG A 39 -27.16 -18.56 -23.31
CA ARG A 39 -26.33 -18.08 -22.20
C ARG A 39 -27.25 -17.97 -21.00
N HIS A 40 -26.98 -18.76 -19.96
CA HIS A 40 -27.69 -18.59 -18.69
C HIS A 40 -27.38 -17.18 -18.18
N LYS A 41 -28.43 -16.43 -17.83
CA LYS A 41 -28.29 -15.07 -17.33
C LYS A 41 -27.46 -15.10 -16.04
N LEU A 42 -26.36 -14.36 -16.02
CA LEU A 42 -25.53 -14.22 -14.83
C LEU A 42 -26.39 -13.59 -13.71
N THR A 43 -26.16 -14.03 -12.48
CA THR A 43 -26.78 -13.49 -11.27
C THR A 43 -25.72 -13.19 -10.23
N VAL A 44 -25.99 -12.25 -9.34
CA VAL A 44 -25.12 -11.93 -8.19
C VAL A 44 -25.93 -11.97 -6.90
N THR A 45 -25.40 -12.69 -5.91
CA THR A 45 -25.92 -12.70 -4.53
C THR A 45 -24.92 -11.97 -3.64
N VAL A 46 -25.40 -11.05 -2.81
CA VAL A 46 -24.56 -10.30 -1.86
C VAL A 46 -24.68 -10.94 -0.48
N TYR A 47 -23.54 -11.32 0.12
CA TYR A 47 -23.44 -11.66 1.53
C TYR A 47 -22.82 -10.48 2.27
N LYS A 48 -23.39 -10.07 3.40
CA LYS A 48 -22.90 -8.95 4.21
C LYS A 48 -22.39 -9.48 5.53
N GLY A 49 -21.13 -9.20 5.83
CA GLY A 49 -20.54 -9.54 7.12
C GLY A 49 -21.09 -8.68 8.25
N ASP A 50 -21.17 -9.26 9.45
CA ASP A 50 -21.50 -8.48 10.65
C ASP A 50 -20.31 -7.61 11.10
N PHE A 51 -19.08 -8.15 11.02
CA PHE A 51 -17.85 -7.46 11.39
C PHE A 51 -17.28 -6.67 10.20
N ALA A 52 -16.87 -5.42 10.41
CA ALA A 52 -16.42 -4.47 9.38
C ALA A 52 -17.45 -4.21 8.25
N THR A 53 -18.63 -4.86 8.27
CA THR A 53 -19.69 -4.71 7.26
C THR A 53 -19.24 -4.97 5.82
N VAL A 54 -18.23 -5.82 5.64
CA VAL A 54 -17.66 -6.16 4.32
C VAL A 54 -18.63 -7.03 3.51
N ASN A 55 -18.75 -6.72 2.23
CA ASN A 55 -19.56 -7.46 1.27
C ASN A 55 -18.74 -8.54 0.57
N SER A 56 -19.35 -9.72 0.40
CA SER A 56 -18.90 -10.76 -0.52
C SER A 56 -19.90 -10.91 -1.66
N PHE A 57 -19.42 -11.09 -2.88
CA PHE A 57 -20.26 -11.23 -4.07
C PHE A 57 -20.16 -12.63 -4.65
N ILE A 58 -21.29 -13.33 -4.72
CA ILE A 58 -21.37 -14.67 -5.30
C ILE A 58 -21.98 -14.55 -6.69
N PHE A 59 -21.15 -14.72 -7.72
CA PHE A 59 -21.54 -14.73 -9.12
C PHE A 59 -21.97 -16.14 -9.52
N SER A 60 -23.12 -16.27 -10.17
CA SER A 60 -23.66 -17.55 -10.63
C SER A 60 -24.25 -17.46 -12.02
N ASN A 61 -23.80 -18.35 -12.90
CA ASN A 61 -24.39 -18.60 -14.23
C ASN A 61 -25.29 -19.86 -14.23
N GLY A 62 -25.64 -20.40 -13.06
CA GLY A 62 -26.40 -21.65 -12.93
C GLY A 62 -25.62 -22.93 -13.23
N ARG A 63 -24.32 -22.85 -13.54
CA ARG A 63 -23.42 -23.99 -13.81
C ARG A 63 -22.17 -23.99 -12.95
N SER A 64 -21.66 -22.81 -12.60
CA SER A 64 -20.54 -22.62 -11.69
C SER A 64 -20.69 -21.32 -10.90
N LEU A 65 -19.90 -21.22 -9.84
CA LEU A 65 -19.81 -20.06 -8.98
C LEU A 65 -18.41 -19.45 -9.02
N VAL A 66 -18.39 -18.13 -8.84
CA VAL A 66 -17.20 -17.36 -8.44
C VAL A 66 -17.63 -16.54 -7.22
N VAL A 67 -16.79 -16.51 -6.19
CA VAL A 67 -16.98 -15.60 -5.06
C VAL A 67 -15.90 -14.52 -5.11
N MET A 68 -16.28 -13.28 -4.89
CA MET A 68 -15.36 -12.16 -4.70
C MET A 68 -15.39 -11.73 -3.24
N ASP A 69 -14.21 -11.69 -2.63
CA ASP A 69 -13.92 -11.41 -1.22
C ASP A 69 -14.58 -12.39 -0.24
N VAL A 70 -13.88 -12.76 0.82
CA VAL A 70 -14.22 -13.92 1.65
C VAL A 70 -14.34 -13.61 3.13
N GLN A 71 -14.63 -12.36 3.48
CA GLN A 71 -14.92 -11.89 4.83
C GLN A 71 -13.69 -11.88 5.74
N ARG A 72 -13.79 -11.11 6.82
CA ARG A 72 -12.72 -11.01 7.82
C ARG A 72 -12.68 -12.22 8.77
N LYS A 73 -13.79 -12.44 9.47
CA LYS A 73 -13.83 -13.39 10.59
C LYS A 73 -14.11 -14.80 10.09
N ALA A 74 -13.39 -15.78 10.62
CA ALA A 74 -13.62 -17.19 10.30
C ALA A 74 -15.08 -17.62 10.52
N ALA A 75 -15.76 -17.09 11.55
CA ALA A 75 -17.18 -17.37 11.79
C ALA A 75 -18.08 -16.87 10.64
N GLU A 76 -17.83 -15.67 10.12
CA GLU A 76 -18.56 -15.10 8.98
C GLU A 76 -18.22 -15.84 7.68
N ALA A 77 -16.95 -16.16 7.46
CA ALA A 77 -16.52 -16.98 6.34
C ALA A 77 -17.21 -18.37 6.34
N ARG A 78 -17.40 -19.00 7.50
CA ARG A 78 -18.13 -20.28 7.62
C ARG A 78 -19.62 -20.14 7.24
N LYS A 79 -20.28 -19.04 7.62
CA LYS A 79 -21.66 -18.74 7.20
C LYS A 79 -21.74 -18.57 5.69
N LEU A 80 -20.81 -17.82 5.10
CA LEU A 80 -20.72 -17.64 3.65
C LEU A 80 -20.45 -18.97 2.91
N VAL A 81 -19.54 -19.80 3.42
CA VAL A 81 -19.29 -21.16 2.90
C VAL A 81 -20.58 -22.00 2.92
N ALA A 82 -21.35 -21.95 4.01
CA ALA A 82 -22.61 -22.67 4.12
C ALA A 82 -23.64 -22.20 3.06
N MET A 83 -23.72 -20.88 2.83
CA MET A 83 -24.56 -20.31 1.78
C MET A 83 -24.14 -20.80 0.39
N ILE A 84 -22.84 -20.79 0.06
CA ILE A 84 -22.33 -21.26 -1.23
C ILE A 84 -22.60 -22.77 -1.41
N LYS A 85 -22.37 -23.59 -0.37
CA LYS A 85 -22.68 -25.04 -0.42
C LYS A 85 -24.16 -25.31 -0.67
N ALA A 86 -25.05 -24.50 -0.09
CA ALA A 86 -26.49 -24.63 -0.30
C ALA A 86 -26.93 -24.37 -1.75
N MET A 87 -26.13 -23.64 -2.54
CA MET A 87 -26.39 -23.39 -3.97
C MET A 87 -26.17 -24.64 -4.83
N LYS A 88 -25.45 -25.66 -4.34
CA LYS A 88 -25.19 -26.94 -5.05
C LYS A 88 -24.58 -26.78 -6.44
N LEU A 89 -23.73 -25.77 -6.62
CA LEU A 89 -22.97 -25.52 -7.83
C LEU A 89 -21.47 -25.52 -7.52
N PRO A 90 -20.60 -25.92 -8.46
CA PRO A 90 -19.16 -25.93 -8.26
C PRO A 90 -18.62 -24.50 -8.13
N LEU A 91 -17.96 -24.20 -7.00
CA LEU A 91 -17.17 -23.00 -6.83
C LEU A 91 -15.83 -23.18 -7.55
N THR A 92 -15.57 -22.35 -8.56
CA THR A 92 -14.36 -22.49 -9.39
C THR A 92 -13.26 -21.51 -9.01
N HIS A 93 -13.64 -20.30 -8.61
CA HIS A 93 -12.69 -19.24 -8.25
C HIS A 93 -13.15 -18.49 -7.00
N ILE A 94 -12.15 -18.10 -6.22
CA ILE A 94 -12.24 -17.15 -5.12
C ILE A 94 -11.38 -15.96 -5.53
N LEU A 95 -12.02 -14.90 -6.02
CA LEU A 95 -11.38 -13.65 -6.41
C LEU A 95 -11.18 -12.78 -5.17
N ILE A 96 -9.95 -12.38 -4.88
CA ILE A 96 -9.68 -11.38 -3.84
C ILE A 96 -9.40 -10.05 -4.52
N SER A 97 -10.13 -9.01 -4.10
CA SER A 97 -10.12 -7.71 -4.76
C SER A 97 -8.86 -6.89 -4.47
N HIS A 98 -8.39 -6.90 -3.22
CA HIS A 98 -7.25 -6.12 -2.75
C HIS A 98 -6.69 -6.63 -1.41
N GLY A 99 -5.70 -5.91 -0.88
CA GLY A 99 -4.90 -6.30 0.28
C GLY A 99 -5.52 -6.10 1.66
N HIS A 100 -6.72 -5.52 1.82
CA HIS A 100 -7.29 -5.32 3.16
C HIS A 100 -7.83 -6.63 3.77
N THR A 101 -7.67 -6.73 5.08
CA THR A 101 -7.75 -8.01 5.79
C THR A 101 -9.16 -8.56 5.83
N ASP A 102 -10.17 -7.70 5.82
CA ASP A 102 -11.57 -8.11 5.77
C ASP A 102 -12.04 -8.68 4.42
N HIS A 103 -11.20 -8.58 3.39
CA HIS A 103 -11.48 -9.16 2.08
C HIS A 103 -10.86 -10.55 1.92
N PHE A 104 -9.73 -10.84 2.57
CA PHE A 104 -8.99 -12.09 2.32
C PHE A 104 -8.90 -13.05 3.51
N THR A 105 -9.12 -12.63 4.76
CA THR A 105 -8.80 -13.52 5.90
C THR A 105 -9.73 -14.72 6.08
N GLY A 106 -10.86 -14.77 5.37
CA GLY A 106 -11.66 -15.99 5.27
C GLY A 106 -11.07 -17.08 4.36
N MET A 107 -9.98 -16.80 3.62
CA MET A 107 -9.37 -17.75 2.67
C MET A 107 -9.01 -19.10 3.30
N ALA A 108 -8.58 -19.13 4.58
CA ALA A 108 -8.28 -20.38 5.26
C ALA A 108 -9.51 -21.29 5.36
N VAL A 109 -10.67 -20.73 5.73
CA VAL A 109 -11.95 -21.44 5.82
C VAL A 109 -12.40 -21.91 4.42
N PHE A 110 -12.21 -21.07 3.41
CA PHE A 110 -12.57 -21.41 2.03
C PHE A 110 -11.70 -22.53 1.45
N ARG A 111 -10.40 -22.51 1.70
CA ARG A 111 -9.47 -23.56 1.21
C ARG A 111 -9.83 -24.93 1.80
N GLU A 112 -10.23 -24.97 3.06
CA GLU A 112 -10.71 -26.21 3.70
C GLU A 112 -12.04 -26.67 3.08
N ALA A 113 -12.96 -25.75 2.83
CA ALA A 113 -14.30 -26.07 2.35
C ALA A 113 -14.41 -26.37 0.85
N PHE A 114 -13.53 -25.79 0.04
CA PHE A 114 -13.52 -25.83 -1.42
C PHE A 114 -12.08 -25.99 -1.96
N PRO A 115 -11.43 -27.15 -1.74
CA PRO A 115 -10.02 -27.35 -2.08
C PRO A 115 -9.72 -27.24 -3.59
N ASP A 116 -10.73 -27.47 -4.44
CA ASP A 116 -10.60 -27.36 -5.90
C ASP A 116 -10.81 -25.94 -6.43
N ALA A 117 -11.32 -25.01 -5.61
CA ALA A 117 -11.54 -23.63 -6.00
C ALA A 117 -10.21 -22.87 -6.01
N ARG A 118 -9.92 -22.16 -7.11
CA ARG A 118 -8.68 -21.39 -7.25
C ARG A 118 -8.82 -20.05 -6.56
N ILE A 119 -7.95 -19.77 -5.60
CA ILE A 119 -7.79 -18.43 -5.04
C ILE A 119 -6.97 -17.61 -6.05
N VAL A 120 -7.53 -16.50 -6.51
CA VAL A 120 -6.94 -15.67 -7.56
C VAL A 120 -7.03 -14.18 -7.25
N VAL A 121 -6.09 -13.42 -7.81
CA VAL A 121 -6.09 -11.96 -7.86
C VAL A 121 -5.86 -11.49 -9.29
N ALA A 122 -6.12 -10.20 -9.55
CA ALA A 122 -6.00 -9.61 -10.87
C ALA A 122 -4.54 -9.46 -11.35
N ASN A 123 -3.59 -9.15 -10.45
CA ASN A 123 -2.19 -8.92 -10.77
C ASN A 123 -1.24 -9.31 -9.61
N GLU A 124 0.08 -9.29 -9.86
CA GLU A 124 1.10 -9.62 -8.85
C GLU A 124 1.17 -8.59 -7.71
N ASP A 125 0.87 -7.32 -7.97
CA ASP A 125 0.95 -6.26 -6.96
C ASP A 125 -0.08 -6.47 -5.84
N ILE A 126 -1.32 -6.84 -6.19
CA ILE A 126 -2.36 -7.19 -5.21
C ILE A 126 -1.95 -8.44 -4.41
N LYS A 127 -1.34 -9.42 -5.06
CA LYS A 127 -0.83 -10.62 -4.37
C LYS A 127 0.24 -10.24 -3.34
N ALA A 128 1.15 -9.35 -3.73
CA ALA A 128 2.20 -8.84 -2.85
C ALA A 128 1.61 -8.05 -1.68
N ASP A 129 0.58 -7.23 -1.93
CA ASP A 129 -0.13 -6.48 -0.89
C ASP A 129 -0.79 -7.41 0.13
N ILE A 130 -1.54 -8.43 -0.31
CA ILE A 130 -2.17 -9.42 0.60
C ILE A 130 -1.12 -10.05 1.52
N LYS A 131 0.02 -10.46 0.97
CA LYS A 131 1.11 -11.03 1.77
C LYS A 131 1.69 -10.02 2.75
N ARG A 132 1.90 -8.77 2.31
CA ARG A 132 2.41 -7.68 3.16
C ARG A 132 1.47 -7.38 4.32
N TYR A 133 0.17 -7.22 4.04
CA TYR A 133 -0.84 -7.02 5.08
C TYR A 133 -0.95 -8.23 6.01
N ALA A 134 -0.82 -9.45 5.49
CA ALA A 134 -0.80 -10.62 6.35
C ALA A 134 0.39 -10.60 7.33
N ILE A 135 1.59 -10.25 6.87
CA ILE A 135 2.76 -10.10 7.73
C ILE A 135 2.55 -8.96 8.73
N TYR A 136 2.12 -7.80 8.28
CA TYR A 136 1.81 -6.63 9.11
C TYR A 136 0.86 -7.00 10.26
N MET A 137 -0.19 -7.75 9.96
CA MET A 137 -1.19 -8.19 10.93
C MET A 137 -0.71 -9.24 11.92
N ASP A 138 0.13 -10.20 11.50
CA ASP A 138 0.73 -11.15 12.45
C ASP A 138 1.67 -10.44 13.44
N THR A 139 2.22 -9.28 13.05
CA THR A 139 3.03 -8.44 13.95
C THR A 139 2.23 -7.49 14.85
N GLY A 140 0.89 -7.48 14.74
CA GLY A 140 -0.02 -6.72 15.62
C GLY A 140 -0.49 -5.36 15.10
N GLY A 141 -0.11 -4.95 13.89
CA GLY A 141 -0.44 -3.63 13.33
C GLY A 141 0.25 -2.45 14.05
N GLU A 142 0.21 -1.24 13.47
CA GLU A 142 0.78 -0.01 14.08
C GLU A 142 -0.01 0.44 15.31
N THR A 143 -1.34 0.29 15.26
CA THR A 143 -2.25 0.76 16.30
C THR A 143 -2.55 -0.28 17.39
N GLY A 144 -2.23 -1.56 17.17
CA GLY A 144 -2.66 -2.66 18.05
C GLY A 144 -4.19 -2.84 18.12
N ALA A 145 -4.94 -2.09 17.30
CA ALA A 145 -6.40 -2.08 17.27
C ALA A 145 -6.97 -3.33 16.59
N GLU A 146 -6.16 -3.97 15.74
CA GLU A 146 -6.60 -5.09 14.94
C GLU A 146 -6.24 -6.43 15.63
N PRO A 147 -7.19 -7.37 15.73
CA PRO A 147 -6.89 -8.68 16.29
C PRO A 147 -5.91 -9.43 15.39
N PRO A 148 -4.99 -10.24 15.96
CA PRO A 148 -4.01 -10.98 15.19
C PRO A 148 -4.69 -11.89 14.17
N LEU A 149 -3.97 -12.19 13.09
CA LEU A 149 -4.41 -13.16 12.10
C LEU A 149 -4.81 -14.48 12.75
N ASP A 150 -5.82 -15.13 12.17
CA ASP A 150 -6.15 -16.51 12.50
C ASP A 150 -4.87 -17.36 12.36
N PRO A 151 -4.54 -18.25 13.32
CA PRO A 151 -3.37 -19.12 13.25
C PRO A 151 -3.20 -19.83 11.89
N ALA A 152 -4.29 -20.19 11.21
CA ALA A 152 -4.26 -20.85 9.91
C ALA A 152 -3.76 -19.96 8.75
N LEU A 153 -3.72 -18.65 8.95
CA LEU A 153 -3.24 -17.65 7.99
C LEU A 153 -1.89 -17.05 8.36
N LYS A 154 -1.26 -17.46 9.45
CA LYS A 154 0.08 -16.98 9.80
C LYS A 154 1.04 -17.25 8.64
N PRO A 155 1.72 -16.22 8.10
CA PRO A 155 2.59 -16.38 6.95
C PRO A 155 3.64 -17.47 7.17
N ARG A 156 3.98 -18.16 6.08
CA ARG A 156 5.13 -19.06 6.08
C ARG A 156 6.43 -18.26 6.21
N THR A 157 7.20 -18.54 7.25
CA THR A 157 8.54 -17.97 7.48
C THR A 157 9.55 -19.06 7.76
N ALA A 158 10.83 -18.71 7.97
CA ALA A 158 11.85 -19.67 8.40
C ALA A 158 11.53 -20.25 9.80
N GLU A 159 10.95 -19.43 10.68
CA GLU A 159 10.54 -19.78 12.04
C GLU A 159 9.19 -20.50 12.07
N HIS A 160 8.36 -20.31 11.04
CA HIS A 160 7.06 -20.96 10.89
C HIS A 160 6.94 -21.64 9.51
N PRO A 161 7.69 -22.74 9.27
CA PRO A 161 7.80 -23.38 7.96
C PRO A 161 6.50 -24.04 7.47
N ASP A 162 5.58 -24.33 8.39
CA ASP A 162 4.24 -24.87 8.11
C ASP A 162 3.17 -23.78 7.95
N GLY A 163 3.58 -22.50 7.96
CA GLY A 163 2.69 -21.36 7.78
C GLY A 163 2.02 -21.29 6.41
N PHE A 164 1.08 -20.37 6.28
CA PHE A 164 0.33 -20.16 5.05
C PHE A 164 1.25 -19.61 3.96
N ASP A 165 1.41 -20.39 2.90
CA ASP A 165 2.21 -20.04 1.73
C ASP A 165 1.39 -19.20 0.76
N TYR A 166 1.31 -17.89 1.02
CA TYR A 166 0.57 -16.93 0.18
C TYR A 166 1.03 -16.96 -1.28
N GLU A 167 2.34 -17.11 -1.51
CA GLU A 167 2.93 -17.12 -2.85
C GLU A 167 2.46 -18.30 -3.70
N ARG A 168 2.45 -19.49 -3.09
CA ARG A 168 2.01 -20.70 -3.79
C ARG A 168 0.49 -20.83 -3.85
N THR A 169 -0.22 -20.29 -2.85
CA THR A 169 -1.67 -20.48 -2.72
C THR A 169 -2.47 -19.53 -3.60
N ILE A 170 -1.99 -18.29 -3.79
CA ILE A 170 -2.69 -17.27 -4.56
C ILE A 170 -2.17 -17.25 -6.01
N GLY A 171 -3.04 -17.55 -6.96
CA GLY A 171 -2.75 -17.44 -8.38
C GLY A 171 -3.00 -16.03 -8.91
N VAL A 172 -2.30 -15.64 -9.96
CA VAL A 172 -2.58 -14.42 -10.72
C VAL A 172 -3.33 -14.79 -11.99
N LEU A 173 -4.39 -14.04 -12.32
CA LEU A 173 -5.12 -14.23 -13.57
C LEU A 173 -4.23 -13.89 -14.77
N ALA A 174 -4.34 -14.69 -15.83
CA ALA A 174 -3.54 -14.48 -17.05
C ALA A 174 -4.03 -13.29 -17.90
N SER A 175 -5.18 -12.70 -17.56
CA SER A 175 -5.78 -11.59 -18.30
C SER A 175 -6.68 -10.77 -17.37
N PRO A 176 -6.99 -9.50 -17.70
CA PRO A 176 -7.92 -8.66 -16.95
C PRO A 176 -9.40 -9.09 -17.12
N ARG A 177 -9.62 -10.38 -17.35
CA ARG A 177 -10.94 -11.00 -17.49
C ARG A 177 -10.95 -12.34 -16.79
N LEU A 178 -12.03 -12.61 -16.08
CA LEU A 178 -12.33 -13.93 -15.52
C LEU A 178 -13.56 -14.47 -16.23
N GLU A 179 -13.35 -15.50 -17.04
CA GLU A 179 -14.41 -16.24 -17.71
C GLU A 179 -14.91 -17.37 -16.82
N MET A 180 -16.22 -17.37 -16.52
CA MET A 180 -16.82 -18.41 -15.69
C MET A 180 -17.03 -19.71 -16.47
N ALA A 181 -16.83 -20.85 -15.80
CA ALA A 181 -17.13 -22.14 -16.38
C ALA A 181 -18.64 -22.24 -16.69
N GLY A 182 -19.00 -22.40 -17.97
CA GLY A 182 -20.40 -22.36 -18.42
C GLY A 182 -20.89 -20.99 -18.93
N GLY A 183 -20.01 -19.99 -18.99
CA GLY A 183 -20.26 -18.68 -19.61
C GLY A 183 -20.52 -17.56 -18.61
N GLY A 184 -20.23 -16.33 -19.01
CA GLY A 184 -20.31 -15.14 -18.17
C GLY A 184 -18.92 -14.57 -17.91
N THR A 185 -18.80 -13.25 -18.05
CA THR A 185 -17.51 -12.56 -17.98
C THR A 185 -17.52 -11.53 -16.86
N LEU A 186 -16.44 -11.54 -16.06
CA LEU A 186 -16.07 -10.47 -15.16
C LEU A 186 -14.86 -9.75 -15.76
N GLU A 187 -14.98 -8.46 -16.04
CA GLU A 187 -13.89 -7.60 -16.50
C GLU A 187 -13.25 -6.93 -15.30
N LEU A 188 -11.95 -7.11 -15.12
CA LEU A 188 -11.19 -6.62 -13.96
C LEU A 188 -10.41 -5.38 -14.39
N ASP A 189 -10.47 -4.32 -13.60
CA ASP A 189 -9.68 -3.11 -13.78
C ASP A 189 -8.81 -2.89 -12.54
N THR A 190 -7.53 -2.63 -12.78
CA THR A 190 -6.52 -2.35 -11.77
C THR A 190 -5.70 -1.11 -12.12
N ASP A 191 -6.08 -0.36 -13.17
CA ASP A 191 -5.42 0.90 -13.55
C ASP A 191 -5.97 2.05 -12.69
N HIS A 192 -5.54 2.05 -11.43
CA HIS A 192 -5.96 3.01 -10.43
C HIS A 192 -4.75 3.61 -9.72
N MET A 193 -4.82 4.90 -9.41
CA MET A 193 -3.90 5.49 -8.46
C MET A 193 -4.03 4.80 -7.10
N ARG A 194 -2.93 4.77 -6.35
CA ARG A 194 -2.97 4.45 -4.92
C ARG A 194 -3.96 5.38 -4.22
N ALA A 195 -4.88 4.78 -3.47
CA ALA A 195 -6.03 5.46 -2.91
C ALA A 195 -6.46 4.76 -1.61
N GLU A 196 -7.65 4.14 -1.55
CA GLU A 196 -8.10 3.41 -0.35
C GLU A 196 -7.16 2.27 0.03
N ALA A 197 -6.56 1.58 -0.96
CA ALA A 197 -5.46 0.65 -0.76
C ALA A 197 -4.32 0.93 -1.78
N PRO A 198 -3.12 0.32 -1.63
CA PRO A 198 -2.04 0.46 -2.61
C PRO A 198 -2.47 0.03 -4.02
N HIS A 199 -3.11 -1.14 -4.13
CA HIS A 199 -3.68 -1.66 -5.38
C HIS A 199 -5.07 -2.24 -5.13
N ILE A 200 -6.04 -1.87 -5.97
CA ILE A 200 -7.43 -2.34 -5.90
C ILE A 200 -7.87 -2.88 -7.25
N THR A 201 -8.65 -3.97 -7.21
CA THR A 201 -9.43 -4.43 -8.37
C THR A 201 -10.85 -3.87 -8.29
N THR A 202 -11.31 -3.19 -9.34
CA THR A 202 -12.75 -3.04 -9.61
C THR A 202 -13.20 -4.06 -10.64
N VAL A 203 -14.46 -4.50 -10.55
CA VAL A 203 -15.00 -5.52 -11.46
C VAL A 203 -16.23 -4.99 -12.17
N TYR A 204 -16.29 -5.10 -13.49
CA TYR A 204 -17.49 -4.84 -14.27
C TYR A 204 -18.00 -6.13 -14.89
N SER A 205 -19.30 -6.38 -14.81
CA SER A 205 -19.93 -7.48 -15.54
C SER A 205 -20.90 -6.95 -16.59
N PRO A 206 -20.57 -7.11 -17.90
CA PRO A 206 -21.46 -6.72 -18.98
C PRO A 206 -22.81 -7.45 -18.96
N ASP A 207 -22.82 -8.73 -18.56
CA ASP A 207 -24.05 -9.54 -18.50
C ASP A 207 -25.03 -9.05 -17.41
N LEU A 208 -24.49 -8.49 -16.33
CA LEU A 208 -25.28 -7.92 -15.23
C LEU A 208 -25.57 -6.43 -15.41
N ASN A 209 -24.79 -5.73 -16.25
CA ASN A 209 -24.61 -4.29 -16.18
C ASN A 209 -24.39 -3.82 -14.73
N ALA A 210 -23.39 -4.42 -14.08
CA ALA A 210 -23.07 -4.18 -12.67
C ALA A 210 -21.58 -3.88 -12.49
N LEU A 211 -21.28 -2.89 -11.65
CA LEU A 211 -19.94 -2.45 -11.31
C LEU A 211 -19.68 -2.69 -9.82
N PHE A 212 -18.65 -3.44 -9.49
CA PHE A 212 -18.21 -3.75 -8.14
C PHE A 212 -16.98 -2.91 -7.85
N LEU A 213 -17.11 -1.99 -6.89
CA LEU A 213 -16.08 -0.99 -6.61
C LEU A 213 -15.02 -1.46 -5.62
N SER A 214 -15.23 -2.61 -4.98
CA SER A 214 -14.46 -2.97 -3.78
C SER A 214 -14.50 -1.77 -2.83
N ASP A 215 -13.40 -1.44 -2.18
CA ASP A 215 -13.40 -0.36 -1.19
C ASP A 215 -13.25 1.03 -1.78
N PHE A 216 -13.27 1.20 -3.11
CA PHE A 216 -13.57 2.54 -3.65
C PHE A 216 -14.98 3.01 -3.32
N GLY A 217 -15.93 2.09 -3.10
CA GLY A 217 -17.31 2.41 -2.82
C GLY A 217 -17.73 2.00 -1.42
N TYR A 218 -18.44 2.90 -0.73
CA TYR A 218 -19.11 2.65 0.55
C TYR A 218 -20.52 3.25 0.48
N GLU A 219 -21.53 2.55 1.02
CA GLU A 219 -22.91 3.05 1.04
C GLU A 219 -23.54 2.91 2.44
N GLY A 220 -23.80 4.04 3.10
CA GLY A 220 -24.39 4.04 4.45
C GLY A 220 -23.43 3.54 5.54
N VAL A 221 -22.13 3.59 5.29
CA VAL A 221 -21.05 3.18 6.18
C VAL A 221 -19.98 4.27 6.17
N HIS A 222 -19.46 4.64 7.34
CA HIS A 222 -18.29 5.53 7.42
C HIS A 222 -17.07 4.89 6.78
N PHE A 223 -16.24 5.67 6.09
CA PHE A 223 -15.16 5.10 5.27
C PHE A 223 -13.95 4.77 6.15
N TRP A 224 -13.26 3.66 5.84
CA TRP A 224 -11.91 3.44 6.32
C TRP A 224 -10.96 4.43 5.64
N MET A 225 -10.22 5.18 6.44
CA MET A 225 -9.21 6.17 6.06
C MET A 225 -8.13 6.12 7.14
N GLY A 226 -7.65 4.91 7.43
CA GLY A 226 -6.82 4.60 8.59
C GLY A 226 -5.33 4.91 8.40
N ASP A 227 -4.53 4.27 9.23
CA ASP A 227 -3.07 4.44 9.34
C ASP A 227 -2.30 4.14 8.04
N ASP A 228 -2.91 3.40 7.12
CA ASP A 228 -2.35 3.05 5.83
C ASP A 228 -2.78 3.97 4.66
N ILE A 229 -3.57 5.01 4.93
CA ILE A 229 -4.12 5.93 3.93
C ILE A 229 -3.67 7.36 4.23
N SER A 230 -2.90 7.97 3.33
CA SER A 230 -2.44 9.36 3.49
C SER A 230 -3.47 10.37 2.98
N ARG A 231 -3.28 11.67 3.31
CA ARG A 231 -4.10 12.75 2.71
C ARG A 231 -3.95 12.85 1.19
N GLU A 232 -2.80 12.47 0.65
CA GLU A 232 -2.60 12.38 -0.80
C GLU A 232 -3.46 11.25 -1.38
N ASP A 233 -3.45 10.08 -0.72
CA ASP A 233 -4.26 8.92 -1.09
C ASP A 233 -5.77 9.26 -1.07
N LEU A 234 -6.25 10.06 -0.10
CA LEU A 234 -7.64 10.55 -0.09
C LEU A 234 -7.98 11.43 -1.29
N ASN A 235 -7.06 12.30 -1.72
CA ASN A 235 -7.25 13.13 -2.91
C ASN A 235 -7.22 12.28 -4.19
N ASN A 236 -6.34 11.28 -4.26
CA ASN A 236 -6.29 10.33 -5.35
C ASN A 236 -7.59 9.51 -5.43
N TRP A 237 -8.09 9.03 -4.30
CA TRP A 237 -9.35 8.30 -4.22
C TRP A 237 -10.52 9.14 -4.75
N ARG A 238 -10.60 10.40 -4.33
CA ARG A 238 -11.58 11.36 -4.85
C ARG A 238 -11.50 11.49 -6.38
N ALA A 239 -10.30 11.57 -6.94
CA ALA A 239 -10.09 11.69 -8.39
C ALA A 239 -10.43 10.39 -9.14
N GLU A 240 -10.07 9.23 -8.59
CA GLU A 240 -10.43 7.91 -9.13
C GLU A 240 -11.95 7.71 -9.18
N LEU A 241 -12.68 8.12 -8.14
CA LEU A 241 -14.15 8.08 -8.15
C LEU A 241 -14.75 8.86 -9.31
N LEU A 242 -14.20 10.03 -9.63
CA LEU A 242 -14.65 10.85 -10.76
C LEU A 242 -14.26 10.21 -12.10
N LYS A 243 -13.04 9.65 -12.21
CA LYS A 243 -12.56 8.89 -13.39
C LYS A 243 -13.49 7.71 -13.69
N ILE A 244 -13.79 6.89 -12.69
CA ILE A 244 -14.66 5.72 -12.80
C ILE A 244 -16.09 6.15 -13.14
N LYS A 245 -16.64 7.16 -12.46
CA LYS A 245 -17.97 7.69 -12.78
C LYS A 245 -18.10 8.08 -14.24
N ALA A 246 -17.11 8.81 -14.77
CA ALA A 246 -17.09 9.24 -16.17
C ALA A 246 -17.02 8.05 -17.14
N ARG A 247 -16.17 7.06 -16.85
CA ARG A 247 -16.01 5.84 -17.66
C ARG A 247 -17.31 5.05 -17.80
N TYR A 248 -18.10 4.94 -16.73
CA TYR A 248 -19.32 4.14 -16.71
C TYR A 248 -20.62 4.94 -16.90
N ALA A 249 -20.54 6.24 -17.17
CA ALA A 249 -21.70 7.12 -17.25
C ALA A 249 -22.74 6.70 -18.30
N THR A 250 -22.30 6.20 -19.46
CA THR A 250 -23.18 5.76 -20.55
C THR A 250 -23.77 4.37 -20.31
N LEU A 251 -23.07 3.53 -19.55
CA LEU A 251 -23.52 2.18 -19.19
C LEU A 251 -24.53 2.23 -18.03
N ASN A 252 -24.39 3.20 -17.14
CA ASN A 252 -25.24 3.42 -15.96
C ASN A 252 -25.52 2.12 -15.18
N PRO A 253 -24.47 1.41 -14.72
CA PRO A 253 -24.62 0.13 -14.03
C PRO A 253 -25.25 0.27 -12.64
N ILE A 254 -25.75 -0.85 -12.12
CA ILE A 254 -25.92 -1.00 -10.66
C ILE A 254 -24.53 -1.06 -10.05
N VAL A 255 -24.30 -0.30 -8.98
CA VAL A 255 -22.99 -0.20 -8.33
C VAL A 255 -23.01 -0.93 -7.00
N TYR A 256 -22.04 -1.81 -6.79
CA TYR A 256 -21.87 -2.63 -5.61
C TYR A 256 -20.62 -2.18 -4.84
N PRO A 257 -20.78 -1.53 -3.67
CA PRO A 257 -19.66 -1.13 -2.83
C PRO A 257 -19.07 -2.30 -2.03
N GLY A 258 -17.81 -2.19 -1.62
CA GLY A 258 -17.16 -3.13 -0.69
C GLY A 258 -17.88 -3.17 0.67
N HIS A 259 -18.49 -2.06 1.07
CA HIS A 259 -19.27 -1.95 2.31
C HIS A 259 -20.65 -1.32 2.08
N GLY A 260 -21.70 -1.96 2.59
CA GLY A 260 -23.06 -1.41 2.58
C GLY A 260 -23.97 -1.97 1.48
N ASP A 261 -24.97 -1.19 1.08
CA ASP A 261 -26.01 -1.64 0.16
C ASP A 261 -25.64 -1.35 -1.31
N PRO A 262 -26.10 -2.18 -2.28
CA PRO A 262 -26.02 -1.83 -3.70
C PRO A 262 -26.70 -0.50 -3.98
N SER A 263 -26.17 0.26 -4.93
CA SER A 263 -26.61 1.60 -5.25
C SER A 263 -26.62 1.88 -6.76
N ASP A 264 -26.96 3.10 -7.13
CA ASP A 264 -26.80 3.62 -8.48
C ASP A 264 -25.56 4.53 -8.58
N MET A 265 -25.35 5.10 -9.77
CA MET A 265 -24.23 6.01 -10.06
C MET A 265 -24.16 7.26 -9.16
N ARG A 266 -25.17 7.56 -8.32
CA ARG A 266 -25.09 8.65 -7.33
C ARG A 266 -24.16 8.31 -6.17
N ILE A 267 -23.75 7.05 -6.01
CA ILE A 267 -22.75 6.65 -5.00
C ILE A 267 -21.44 7.42 -5.19
N PHE A 268 -20.97 7.61 -6.43
CA PHE A 268 -19.76 8.38 -6.70
C PHE A 268 -19.85 9.82 -6.16
N ASP A 269 -21.01 10.47 -6.34
CA ASP A 269 -21.22 11.83 -5.82
C ASP A 269 -21.32 11.87 -4.29
N ARG A 270 -21.89 10.83 -3.67
CA ARG A 270 -21.91 10.70 -2.20
C ARG A 270 -20.52 10.45 -1.65
N SER A 271 -19.75 9.53 -2.25
CA SER A 271 -18.39 9.22 -1.83
C SER A 271 -17.46 10.42 -1.96
N VAL A 272 -17.51 11.15 -3.09
CA VAL A 272 -16.72 12.38 -3.25
C VAL A 272 -17.09 13.42 -2.19
N ARG A 273 -18.39 13.62 -1.91
CA ARG A 273 -18.82 14.52 -0.82
C ARG A 273 -18.34 14.07 0.54
N TYR A 274 -18.40 12.77 0.85
CA TYR A 274 -17.92 12.23 2.11
C TYR A 274 -16.42 12.49 2.30
N ILE A 275 -15.61 12.24 1.27
CA ILE A 275 -14.16 12.52 1.31
C ILE A 275 -13.91 14.02 1.47
N ASP A 276 -14.63 14.89 0.75
CA ASP A 276 -14.51 16.34 0.86
C ASP A 276 -14.86 16.84 2.27
N ASP A 277 -15.97 16.35 2.84
CA ASP A 277 -16.39 16.67 4.21
C ASP A 277 -15.37 16.16 5.23
N PHE A 278 -14.88 14.94 5.08
CA PHE A 278 -13.88 14.35 5.97
C PHE A 278 -12.58 15.15 5.95
N LEU A 279 -12.05 15.48 4.78
CA LEU A 279 -10.83 16.29 4.62
C LEU A 279 -11.00 17.66 5.27
N LYS A 280 -12.17 18.29 5.08
CA LYS A 280 -12.51 19.59 5.69
C LYS A 280 -12.61 19.51 7.21
N VAL A 281 -13.39 18.55 7.73
CA VAL A 281 -13.61 18.37 9.17
C VAL A 281 -12.29 18.08 9.87
N THR A 282 -11.51 17.12 9.36
CA THR A 282 -10.23 16.74 9.99
C THR A 282 -9.17 17.84 9.91
N ALA A 283 -9.20 18.71 8.90
CA ALA A 283 -8.30 19.86 8.82
C ALA A 283 -8.68 20.99 9.81
N GLN A 284 -9.93 21.04 10.26
CA GLN A 284 -10.46 22.13 11.10
C GLN A 284 -10.55 21.74 12.58
N ALA A 285 -10.94 20.50 12.85
CA ALA A 285 -11.10 19.96 14.20
C ALA A 285 -9.80 20.02 14.99
N LYS A 286 -9.93 20.21 16.31
CA LYS A 286 -8.79 20.27 17.23
C LYS A 286 -8.48 18.90 17.83
N THR A 287 -9.47 18.02 17.92
CA THR A 287 -9.34 16.66 18.47
C THR A 287 -10.06 15.64 17.58
N PRO A 288 -9.62 14.36 17.61
CA PRO A 288 -10.33 13.26 16.96
C PRO A 288 -11.80 13.18 17.39
N ASP A 289 -12.11 13.36 18.67
CA ASP A 289 -13.49 13.33 19.18
C ASP A 289 -14.36 14.45 18.58
N GLU A 290 -13.80 15.64 18.40
CA GLU A 290 -14.49 16.76 17.74
C GLU A 290 -14.78 16.42 16.27
N ALA A 291 -13.79 15.89 15.55
CA ALA A 291 -13.98 15.47 14.16
C ALA A 291 -15.00 14.34 14.03
N MET A 292 -14.94 13.35 14.92
CA MET A 292 -15.89 12.24 14.97
C MET A 292 -17.32 12.75 15.19
N ALA A 293 -17.52 13.64 16.16
CA ALA A 293 -18.84 14.22 16.43
C ALA A 293 -19.38 15.02 15.22
N GLN A 294 -18.51 15.79 14.54
CA GLN A 294 -18.90 16.52 13.33
C GLN A 294 -19.26 15.58 12.17
N MET A 295 -18.47 14.53 11.93
CA MET A 295 -18.77 13.55 10.89
C MET A 295 -20.04 12.75 11.17
N ILE A 296 -20.29 12.37 12.43
CA ILE A 296 -21.55 11.72 12.84
C ILE A 296 -22.74 12.68 12.63
N ALA A 297 -22.57 13.98 12.90
CA ALA A 297 -23.64 14.96 12.68
C ALA A 297 -23.96 15.14 11.19
N LEU A 298 -22.96 15.08 10.30
CA LEU A 298 -23.14 15.14 8.85
C LEU A 298 -23.75 13.85 8.29
N TYR A 299 -23.41 12.71 8.87
CA TYR A 299 -23.79 11.37 8.40
C TYR A 299 -24.43 10.51 9.50
N PRO A 300 -25.56 10.94 10.11
CA PRO A 300 -26.09 10.33 11.34
C PRO A 300 -26.64 8.91 11.14
N SER A 301 -26.88 8.48 9.89
CA SER A 301 -27.33 7.14 9.56
C SER A 301 -26.20 6.18 9.19
N TYR A 302 -24.96 6.65 9.12
CA TYR A 302 -23.83 5.83 8.68
C TYR A 302 -23.38 4.89 9.80
N LYS A 303 -23.10 3.64 9.44
CA LYS A 303 -22.57 2.61 10.36
C LYS A 303 -21.06 2.74 10.52
N GLN A 304 -20.49 1.94 11.42
CA GLN A 304 -19.04 1.87 11.68
C GLN A 304 -18.41 3.17 12.22
N ALA A 305 -19.18 3.99 12.95
CA ALA A 305 -18.64 5.16 13.62
C ALA A 305 -17.55 4.78 14.64
N ASP A 306 -17.81 3.78 15.47
CA ASP A 306 -16.92 3.37 16.57
C ASP A 306 -15.69 2.56 16.11
N PHE A 307 -15.61 2.24 14.82
CA PHE A 307 -14.50 1.49 14.23
C PHE A 307 -13.87 2.28 13.08
N PHE A 308 -14.47 2.27 11.89
CA PHE A 308 -13.92 2.94 10.71
C PHE A 308 -13.74 4.43 10.95
N LEU A 309 -14.80 5.18 11.29
CA LEU A 309 -14.66 6.62 11.50
C LEU A 309 -13.68 6.95 12.62
N LYS A 310 -13.77 6.25 13.75
CA LYS A 310 -12.89 6.45 14.92
C LYS A 310 -11.43 6.41 14.53
N TYR A 311 -10.97 5.33 13.87
CA TYR A 311 -9.56 5.21 13.49
C TYR A 311 -9.18 6.18 12.37
N SER A 312 -10.10 6.44 11.44
CA SER A 312 -9.91 7.45 10.39
C SER A 312 -9.62 8.85 10.96
N VAL A 313 -10.42 9.31 11.93
CA VAL A 313 -10.19 10.65 12.52
C VAL A 313 -8.99 10.68 13.46
N MET A 314 -8.64 9.56 14.10
CA MET A 314 -7.43 9.46 14.92
C MET A 314 -6.17 9.67 14.08
N GLU A 315 -6.17 9.14 12.85
CA GLU A 315 -5.06 9.32 11.92
C GLU A 315 -5.02 10.75 11.33
N HIS A 316 -6.16 11.28 10.92
CA HIS A 316 -6.17 12.47 10.08
C HIS A 316 -6.36 13.81 10.79
N VAL A 317 -6.72 13.83 12.08
CA VAL A 317 -6.83 15.09 12.84
C VAL A 317 -5.46 15.52 13.35
N PRO A 318 -4.96 16.70 12.94
CA PRO A 318 -3.72 17.24 13.48
C PRO A 318 -3.88 17.48 14.98
N VAL A 319 -3.02 16.88 15.80
CA VAL A 319 -2.92 17.24 17.21
C VAL A 319 -2.35 18.66 17.29
N ARG A 320 -3.22 19.67 17.28
CA ARG A 320 -2.83 21.07 17.44
C ARG A 320 -2.48 21.30 18.90
N ALA A 321 -1.20 21.56 19.18
CA ALA A 321 -0.74 21.94 20.50
C ALA A 321 -1.54 23.17 20.98
N SER A 322 -2.44 22.97 21.94
CA SER A 322 -3.10 24.08 22.61
C SER A 322 -2.10 24.76 23.53
N THR A 323 -1.88 26.04 23.27
CA THR A 323 -1.28 26.97 24.21
C THR A 323 -2.14 26.99 25.47
N VAL A 324 -1.47 26.87 26.62
CA VAL A 324 -1.99 26.97 27.99
C VAL A 324 -2.47 25.64 28.59
N GLY A 325 -1.52 24.96 29.25
CA GLY A 325 -1.75 24.52 30.62
C GLY A 325 -2.37 23.14 30.85
N HIS A 326 -2.02 22.09 30.10
CA HIS A 326 -2.18 20.71 30.60
C HIS A 326 -1.02 19.80 30.16
N ARG A 327 0.07 19.82 30.94
CA ARG A 327 0.99 18.67 31.05
C ARG A 327 0.27 17.57 31.84
N ALA A 328 -0.43 16.67 31.15
CA ALA A 328 -0.76 15.30 31.57
C ALA A 328 -1.95 14.80 30.74
N GLU A 329 -1.73 14.23 29.54
CA GLU A 329 -2.56 13.14 28.99
C GLU A 329 -2.09 12.64 27.61
N ALA A 330 -1.26 13.38 26.86
CA ALA A 330 -0.49 12.79 25.76
C ALA A 330 0.71 12.04 26.34
N GLY A 331 0.80 10.71 26.13
CA GLY A 331 1.95 9.92 26.53
C GLY A 331 3.25 10.51 25.94
N TRP A 332 4.37 10.41 26.67
CA TRP A 332 5.64 11.07 26.33
C TRP A 332 6.11 10.85 24.87
N ARG A 333 5.77 9.70 24.25
CA ARG A 333 6.06 9.43 22.84
C ARG A 333 5.36 10.38 21.87
N ALA A 334 4.09 10.70 22.15
CA ALA A 334 3.34 11.68 21.38
C ALA A 334 3.95 13.08 21.53
N THR A 335 4.43 13.43 22.73
CA THR A 335 5.16 14.69 22.96
C THR A 335 6.44 14.77 22.14
N VAL A 336 7.25 13.71 22.14
CA VAL A 336 8.51 13.63 21.37
C VAL A 336 8.22 13.69 19.86
N ARG A 337 7.24 12.94 19.38
CA ARG A 337 6.86 12.92 17.95
C ARG A 337 6.35 14.28 17.48
N ALA A 338 5.48 14.93 18.29
CA ALA A 338 4.95 16.25 17.98
C ALA A 338 6.05 17.31 17.96
N LEU A 339 6.99 17.26 18.91
CA LEU A 339 8.16 18.14 18.92
C LEU A 339 9.00 17.95 17.65
N ALA A 340 9.34 16.71 17.32
CA ALA A 340 10.16 16.39 16.16
C ALA A 340 9.49 16.85 14.85
N ALA A 341 8.20 16.59 14.68
CA ALA A 341 7.45 17.04 13.50
C ALA A 341 7.37 18.56 13.39
N ALA A 342 7.29 19.28 14.52
CA ALA A 342 7.20 20.73 14.53
C ALA A 342 8.55 21.42 14.26
N GLU A 343 9.62 20.91 14.86
CA GLU A 343 10.91 21.60 15.01
C GLU A 343 12.02 21.03 14.10
N PHE A 344 11.98 19.73 13.76
CA PHE A 344 13.05 19.07 13.01
C PHE A 344 12.76 19.05 11.51
N ARG A 345 12.79 20.24 10.90
CA ARG A 345 12.43 20.46 9.48
C ARG A 345 13.64 20.41 8.56
N ASN A 346 14.11 19.20 8.26
CA ASN A 346 15.07 18.93 7.20
C ASN A 346 14.89 17.49 6.71
N PRO A 347 14.82 17.20 5.40
CA PRO A 347 14.66 15.81 4.93
C PRO A 347 15.86 14.89 5.22
N ALA A 348 17.05 15.44 5.43
CA ALA A 348 18.29 14.69 5.66
C ALA A 348 18.50 14.28 7.12
N TRP A 349 18.13 15.11 8.09
CA TRP A 349 18.35 14.85 9.53
C TRP A 349 17.16 15.22 10.42
N GLY A 350 15.98 15.43 9.81
CA GLY A 350 14.76 15.84 10.51
C GLY A 350 13.78 14.70 10.77
N TYR A 351 12.52 15.05 11.00
CA TYR A 351 11.47 14.09 11.42
C TYR A 351 11.39 12.81 10.57
N SER A 352 11.46 12.94 9.24
CA SER A 352 11.35 11.79 8.34
C SER A 352 12.54 10.83 8.46
N HIS A 353 13.75 11.35 8.71
CA HIS A 353 14.94 10.56 8.97
C HIS A 353 14.82 9.82 10.31
N SER A 354 14.49 10.53 11.39
CA SER A 354 14.25 9.92 12.70
C SER A 354 13.22 8.79 12.68
N ALA A 355 12.14 8.96 11.90
CA ALA A 355 11.10 7.95 11.76
C ALA A 355 11.60 6.71 11.00
N ARG A 356 12.38 6.88 9.92
CA ARG A 356 13.00 5.78 9.18
C ARG A 356 13.97 5.01 10.05
N ASP A 357 14.84 5.70 10.79
CA ASP A 357 15.83 5.07 11.65
C ASP A 357 15.18 4.22 12.74
N TYR A 358 14.13 4.74 13.39
CA TYR A 358 13.37 3.99 14.38
C TYR A 358 12.80 2.69 13.79
N VAL A 359 12.21 2.77 12.59
CA VAL A 359 11.63 1.59 11.92
C VAL A 359 12.72 0.60 11.51
N LEU A 360 13.80 1.08 10.89
CA LEU A 360 14.89 0.26 10.38
C LEU A 360 15.66 -0.43 11.52
N ALA A 361 15.95 0.28 12.61
CA ALA A 361 16.58 -0.29 13.80
C ALA A 361 15.76 -1.44 14.40
N ARG A 362 14.43 -1.29 14.48
CA ARG A 362 13.53 -2.36 14.95
C ARG A 362 13.51 -3.54 14.00
N GLN A 363 13.52 -3.31 12.69
CA GLN A 363 13.54 -4.38 11.69
C GLN A 363 14.82 -5.20 11.79
N MET A 364 15.98 -4.53 11.90
CA MET A 364 17.28 -5.19 12.04
C MET A 364 17.38 -6.00 13.35
N ALA A 365 16.98 -5.41 14.48
CA ALA A 365 17.02 -6.12 15.75
C ALA A 365 16.10 -7.36 15.75
N ARG A 366 14.92 -7.28 15.13
CA ARG A 366 14.02 -8.43 14.97
C ARG A 366 14.66 -9.52 14.10
N ALA A 367 15.28 -9.14 12.98
CA ALA A 367 15.95 -10.09 12.10
C ALA A 367 17.10 -10.83 12.80
N ASP A 368 17.78 -10.16 13.73
CA ASP A 368 18.83 -10.76 14.55
C ASP A 368 18.30 -11.48 15.83
N GLY A 369 17.00 -11.45 16.08
CA GLY A 369 16.40 -12.03 17.29
C GLY A 369 16.73 -11.26 18.58
N VAL A 370 17.12 -9.99 18.48
CA VAL A 370 17.46 -9.13 19.63
C VAL A 370 16.24 -8.38 20.12
N VAL A 371 16.00 -8.45 21.43
CA VAL A 371 14.95 -7.68 22.12
C VAL A 371 15.50 -6.32 22.51
N LEU A 372 14.82 -5.25 22.09
CA LEU A 372 15.17 -3.86 22.42
C LEU A 372 14.20 -3.29 23.47
N ASP A 373 14.70 -2.38 24.31
CA ASP A 373 13.86 -1.44 25.03
C ASP A 373 13.32 -0.39 24.05
N ASP A 374 12.09 -0.62 23.60
CA ASP A 374 11.42 0.18 22.59
C ASP A 374 11.26 1.66 23.03
N ASP A 375 11.18 1.95 24.35
CA ASP A 375 11.12 3.34 24.84
C ASP A 375 12.46 4.05 24.67
N VAL A 376 13.57 3.36 24.96
CA VAL A 376 14.92 3.91 24.77
C VAL A 376 15.17 4.15 23.28
N LEU A 377 14.88 3.16 22.44
CA LEU A 377 15.07 3.28 21.00
C LEU A 377 14.22 4.40 20.40
N PHE A 378 12.93 4.49 20.76
CA PHE A 378 12.05 5.54 20.26
C PHE A 378 12.54 6.93 20.67
N ALA A 379 12.89 7.12 21.95
CA ALA A 379 13.38 8.41 22.43
C ALA A 379 14.71 8.80 21.75
N ALA A 380 15.64 7.86 21.62
CA ALA A 380 16.93 8.11 20.98
C ALA A 380 16.78 8.41 19.49
N ALA A 381 16.04 7.58 18.74
CA ALA A 381 15.85 7.75 17.30
C ALA A 381 15.21 9.10 16.95
N TYR A 382 14.23 9.56 17.74
CA TYR A 382 13.57 10.84 17.49
C TYR A 382 14.34 12.08 17.95
N LEU A 383 15.36 11.93 18.80
CA LEU A 383 16.05 13.06 19.43
C LEU A 383 17.55 13.10 19.15
N HIS A 384 18.12 12.13 18.43
CA HIS A 384 19.58 12.02 18.25
C HIS A 384 20.19 13.23 17.52
N ASP A 385 19.48 13.76 16.51
CA ASP A 385 19.90 14.91 15.70
C ASP A 385 19.27 16.24 16.14
N MET A 386 18.64 16.29 17.32
CA MET A 386 17.97 17.53 17.78
C MET A 386 18.91 18.74 17.83
N ALA A 387 20.21 18.50 18.08
CA ALA A 387 21.25 19.53 18.15
C ALA A 387 21.78 19.99 16.78
N ALA A 388 21.33 19.40 15.67
CA ALA A 388 21.56 19.94 14.33
C ALA A 388 20.65 21.15 14.02
N PHE A 389 19.69 21.46 14.90
CA PHE A 389 18.77 22.59 14.74
C PHE A 389 19.18 23.77 15.64
N PRO A 390 19.04 25.04 15.17
CA PRO A 390 19.55 26.22 15.86
C PRO A 390 19.10 26.39 17.33
N LYS A 391 17.95 25.79 17.69
CA LYS A 391 17.38 25.86 19.03
C LYS A 391 18.17 25.04 20.06
N TRP A 392 18.88 23.99 19.64
CA TRP A 392 19.66 23.12 20.52
C TRP A 392 21.14 23.02 20.14
N GLU A 393 21.51 23.51 18.96
CA GLU A 393 22.90 23.64 18.51
C GLU A 393 23.75 24.36 19.56
N ALA A 394 24.99 23.91 19.69
CA ALA A 394 26.02 24.59 20.45
C ALA A 394 27.26 24.71 19.56
N LYS A 395 27.78 25.94 19.47
CA LYS A 395 28.99 26.22 18.70
C LYS A 395 30.16 25.37 19.23
N ASP A 396 30.91 24.78 18.31
CA ASP A 396 32.12 24.00 18.58
C ASP A 396 31.88 22.73 19.42
N VAL A 397 30.64 22.22 19.45
CA VAL A 397 30.27 20.95 20.09
C VAL A 397 29.63 20.03 19.06
N ASP A 398 30.06 18.77 19.03
CA ASP A 398 29.46 17.73 18.19
C ASP A 398 27.97 17.56 18.47
N HIS A 399 27.15 17.38 17.44
CA HIS A 399 25.69 17.35 17.60
C HIS A 399 25.23 16.17 18.44
N ALA A 400 25.87 14.99 18.30
CA ALA A 400 25.52 13.81 19.08
C ALA A 400 25.79 14.03 20.58
N ASP A 401 26.95 14.61 20.90
CA ASP A 401 27.30 14.97 22.28
C ASP A 401 26.33 16.02 22.86
N ARG A 402 26.03 17.06 22.07
CA ARG A 402 25.12 18.13 22.46
C ARG A 402 23.68 17.64 22.65
N ALA A 403 23.20 16.79 21.77
CA ALA A 403 21.87 16.18 21.86
C ALA A 403 21.77 15.30 23.11
N ALA A 404 22.77 14.45 23.35
CA ALA A 404 22.82 13.62 24.55
C ALA A 404 22.79 14.45 25.85
N ASP A 405 23.49 15.59 25.90
CA ASP A 405 23.51 16.46 27.06
C ASP A 405 22.21 17.26 27.27
N THR A 406 21.41 17.45 26.22
CA THR A 406 20.20 18.29 26.26
C THR A 406 18.89 17.53 26.14
N VAL A 407 18.91 16.23 25.83
CA VAL A 407 17.71 15.38 25.66
C VAL A 407 16.81 15.38 26.90
N ASP A 408 17.40 15.56 28.08
CA ASP A 408 16.71 15.72 29.35
C ASP A 408 15.70 16.87 29.36
N THR A 409 15.99 17.95 28.65
CA THR A 409 15.11 19.13 28.57
C THR A 409 13.78 18.80 27.89
N ILE A 410 13.74 17.71 27.12
CA ILE A 410 12.55 17.20 26.45
C ILE A 410 11.91 16.07 27.26
N LEU A 411 12.71 15.12 27.75
CA LEU A 411 12.19 13.90 28.36
C LEU A 411 11.80 14.06 29.83
N LYS A 412 12.47 14.91 30.62
CA LYS A 412 12.11 15.11 32.04
C LYS A 412 10.76 15.80 32.17
N GLY A 413 9.89 15.23 33.00
CA GLY A 413 8.53 15.73 33.21
C GLY A 413 7.56 15.52 32.04
N SER A 414 7.97 14.76 31.01
CA SER A 414 7.09 14.34 29.89
C SER A 414 6.28 13.06 30.20
N GLY A 415 6.65 12.33 31.25
CA GLY A 415 6.15 10.98 31.53
C GLY A 415 7.08 9.86 31.02
N PHE A 416 8.21 10.20 30.40
CA PHE A 416 9.27 9.22 30.07
C PHE A 416 9.85 8.57 31.33
N PRO A 417 10.11 7.25 31.37
CA PRO A 417 10.70 6.61 32.54
C PRO A 417 12.12 7.11 32.81
N GLU A 418 12.32 7.97 33.80
CA GLU A 418 13.62 8.64 34.05
C GLU A 418 14.79 7.66 34.25
N ARG A 419 14.53 6.47 34.80
CA ARG A 419 15.53 5.39 34.93
C ARG A 419 16.15 4.94 33.60
N LYS A 420 15.52 5.26 32.46
CA LYS A 420 15.97 4.91 31.11
C LYS A 420 16.76 6.04 30.43
N LEU A 421 16.89 7.21 31.06
CA LEU A 421 17.52 8.39 30.45
C LEU A 421 18.99 8.14 30.06
N ASP A 422 19.75 7.47 30.92
CA ASP A 422 21.17 7.21 30.63
C ASP A 422 21.36 6.32 29.40
N ALA A 423 20.45 5.34 29.19
CA ALA A 423 20.45 4.51 27.99
C ALA A 423 20.10 5.31 26.73
N VAL A 424 19.17 6.27 26.83
CA VAL A 424 18.86 7.19 25.72
C VAL A 424 20.07 8.07 25.39
N ARG A 425 20.70 8.68 26.40
CA ARG A 425 21.90 9.51 26.19
C ARG A 425 23.04 8.71 25.59
N ALA A 426 23.23 7.46 26.02
CA ALA A 426 24.24 6.58 25.45
C ALA A 426 23.97 6.28 23.98
N ALA A 427 22.73 5.93 23.62
CA ALA A 427 22.35 5.66 22.24
C ALA A 427 22.49 6.90 21.34
N ILE A 428 22.05 8.07 21.81
CA ILE A 428 22.22 9.34 21.08
C ILE A 428 23.70 9.67 20.90
N ARG A 429 24.52 9.56 21.94
CA ARG A 429 25.94 9.93 21.86
C ARG A 429 26.75 9.08 20.88
N THR A 430 26.29 7.86 20.59
CA THR A 430 27.02 6.91 19.74
C THR A 430 26.25 6.51 18.47
N HIS A 431 25.30 7.33 18.00
CA HIS A 431 24.52 7.00 16.80
C HIS A 431 25.34 7.13 15.51
N MET A 432 26.24 8.12 15.43
CA MET A 432 27.04 8.35 14.22
C MET A 432 27.93 7.15 13.91
N PHE A 433 28.04 6.80 12.62
CA PHE A 433 28.75 5.60 12.14
C PHE A 433 30.26 5.56 12.52
N ASP A 434 30.87 6.69 12.85
CA ASP A 434 32.27 6.80 13.28
C ASP A 434 32.44 6.56 14.79
N ARG A 435 31.36 6.40 15.55
CA ARG A 435 31.35 6.10 16.98
C ARG A 435 31.19 4.60 17.23
N ASP A 436 31.38 4.18 18.48
CA ASP A 436 31.30 2.77 18.87
C ASP A 436 30.13 2.53 19.86
N PRO A 437 28.96 2.06 19.38
CA PRO A 437 27.80 1.79 20.24
C PRO A 437 28.05 0.60 21.19
N LYS A 438 27.48 0.67 22.40
CA LYS A 438 27.72 -0.33 23.47
C LYS A 438 26.48 -1.10 23.93
N THR A 439 25.29 -0.56 23.69
CA THR A 439 24.01 -1.21 24.05
C THR A 439 23.27 -1.66 22.80
N PRO A 440 22.33 -2.61 22.90
CA PRO A 440 21.51 -3.03 21.76
C PRO A 440 20.82 -1.85 21.06
N GLU A 441 20.15 -0.96 21.80
CA GLU A 441 19.45 0.18 21.22
C GLU A 441 20.41 1.15 20.52
N ALA A 442 21.60 1.37 21.11
CA ALA A 442 22.64 2.18 20.51
C ALA A 442 23.17 1.54 19.21
N LEU A 443 23.38 0.22 19.21
CA LEU A 443 23.90 -0.53 18.06
C LEU A 443 22.95 -0.47 16.86
N TYR A 444 21.68 -0.74 17.08
CA TYR A 444 20.70 -0.78 16.00
C TYR A 444 20.29 0.60 15.52
N LEU A 445 20.28 1.62 16.39
CA LEU A 445 20.12 3.01 15.96
C LEU A 445 21.34 3.45 15.12
N HIS A 446 22.54 3.13 15.57
CA HIS A 446 23.77 3.46 14.88
C HIS A 446 23.82 2.88 13.46
N ASP A 447 23.53 1.59 13.32
CA ASP A 447 23.50 0.95 12.02
C ASP A 447 22.36 1.46 11.13
N ALA A 448 21.24 1.89 11.73
CA ALA A 448 20.13 2.43 10.98
C ALA A 448 20.49 3.79 10.38
N ASP A 449 21.03 4.71 11.17
CA ASP A 449 21.52 6.01 10.66
C ASP A 449 22.62 5.82 9.61
N ALA A 450 23.57 4.90 9.87
CA ALA A 450 24.63 4.56 8.92
C ALA A 450 24.07 4.07 7.58
N LEU A 451 23.11 3.13 7.60
CA LEU A 451 22.48 2.61 6.38
C LEU A 451 21.64 3.65 5.65
N ASP A 452 21.06 4.62 6.36
CA ASP A 452 20.25 5.70 5.78
C ASP A 452 21.11 6.66 4.95
N TRP A 453 22.45 6.59 5.04
CA TRP A 453 23.41 7.27 4.14
C TRP A 453 23.72 6.52 2.83
N LEU A 454 23.16 5.33 2.63
CA LEU A 454 23.37 4.48 1.43
C LEU A 454 22.06 4.27 0.64
N GLY A 455 22.20 3.73 -0.57
CA GLY A 455 21.08 3.44 -1.48
C GLY A 455 20.27 4.67 -1.88
N ALA A 456 19.03 4.45 -2.33
CA ALA A 456 18.15 5.52 -2.81
C ALA A 456 17.87 6.62 -1.77
N VAL A 457 17.73 6.25 -0.49
CA VAL A 457 17.52 7.21 0.59
C VAL A 457 18.78 8.03 0.85
N GLY A 458 19.96 7.41 0.85
CA GLY A 458 21.23 8.13 0.94
C GLY A 458 21.39 9.19 -0.13
N VAL A 459 21.06 8.87 -1.39
CA VAL A 459 21.04 9.84 -2.49
C VAL A 459 20.11 11.02 -2.18
N ALA A 460 18.88 10.74 -1.75
CA ALA A 460 17.90 11.78 -1.42
C ALA A 460 18.35 12.66 -0.23
N ARG A 461 18.94 12.07 0.82
CA ARG A 461 19.48 12.82 1.97
C ARG A 461 20.60 13.76 1.54
N VAL A 462 21.56 13.27 0.74
CA VAL A 462 22.66 14.09 0.23
C VAL A 462 22.12 15.24 -0.63
N MET A 463 21.15 14.98 -1.51
CA MET A 463 20.50 16.03 -2.30
C MET A 463 19.77 17.07 -1.44
N ALA A 464 19.15 16.64 -0.34
CA ALA A 464 18.46 17.53 0.60
C ALA A 464 19.42 18.42 1.40
N LEU A 465 20.74 18.20 1.32
CA LEU A 465 21.75 19.09 1.89
C LEU A 465 21.99 20.34 1.04
N ALA A 466 21.53 20.37 -0.23
CA ALA A 466 21.59 21.60 -1.02
C ALA A 466 20.62 22.64 -0.47
N ASP A 467 21.18 23.67 0.15
CA ASP A 467 20.43 24.87 0.53
C ASP A 467 20.27 25.84 -0.66
N PRO A 468 19.03 26.23 -1.02
CA PRO A 468 18.77 27.26 -2.03
C PRO A 468 19.25 28.69 -1.66
N GLN A 469 19.77 28.94 -0.45
CA GLN A 469 20.26 30.26 -0.01
C GLN A 469 21.80 30.41 0.06
N GLY A 470 22.59 29.43 -0.38
CA GLY A 470 24.06 29.58 -0.47
C GLY A 470 24.86 28.27 -0.42
N GLY A 471 24.34 27.22 -1.05
CA GLY A 471 24.60 25.81 -0.79
C GLY A 471 26.05 25.30 -0.68
N GLN A 472 26.20 24.40 0.29
CA GLN A 472 27.11 23.26 0.26
C GLN A 472 26.32 22.02 0.72
N PRO A 473 26.48 20.85 0.05
CA PRO A 473 27.31 20.63 -1.12
C PRO A 473 26.60 21.04 -2.44
N ASP A 474 27.36 21.47 -3.46
CA ASP A 474 26.89 21.54 -4.85
C ASP A 474 26.88 20.13 -5.51
N GLY A 475 26.45 20.01 -6.76
CA GLY A 475 26.39 18.71 -7.46
C GLY A 475 27.68 17.88 -7.38
N PRO A 476 28.87 18.44 -7.71
CA PRO A 476 30.15 17.76 -7.54
C PRO A 476 30.48 17.37 -6.10
N ALA A 477 30.24 18.26 -5.12
CA ALA A 477 30.49 17.96 -3.72
C ALA A 477 29.53 16.89 -3.18
N MET A 478 28.29 16.84 -3.67
CA MET A 478 27.31 15.79 -3.37
C MET A 478 27.78 14.43 -3.91
N ALA A 479 28.23 14.38 -5.16
CA ALA A 479 28.75 13.16 -5.78
C ALA A 479 29.96 12.62 -4.98
N LYS A 480 30.89 13.50 -4.60
CA LYS A 480 32.04 13.14 -3.77
C LYS A 480 31.62 12.61 -2.38
N MET A 481 30.58 13.19 -1.79
CA MET A 481 30.07 12.72 -0.50
C MET A 481 29.41 11.34 -0.63
N LEU A 482 28.66 11.10 -1.71
CA LEU A 482 28.08 9.78 -2.01
C LEU A 482 29.17 8.72 -2.26
N GLU A 483 30.23 9.07 -2.99
CA GLU A 483 31.41 8.19 -3.17
C GLU A 483 32.10 7.87 -1.84
N ALA A 484 32.27 8.89 -0.98
CA ALA A 484 32.86 8.71 0.35
C ALA A 484 31.97 7.83 1.25
N ASN A 485 30.64 8.01 1.22
CA ASN A 485 29.71 7.18 1.97
C ASN A 485 29.78 5.73 1.50
N LEU A 486 29.77 5.50 0.19
CA LEU A 486 29.91 4.17 -0.41
C LEU A 486 31.21 3.46 0.02
N ALA A 487 32.30 4.22 0.15
CA ALA A 487 33.58 3.68 0.57
C ALA A 487 33.67 3.37 2.07
N ASN A 488 33.15 4.26 2.93
CA ASN A 488 33.46 4.24 4.36
C ASN A 488 32.35 3.66 5.24
N VAL A 489 31.07 3.85 4.88
CA VAL A 489 29.94 3.40 5.69
C VAL A 489 29.87 1.86 5.82
N PRO A 490 30.10 1.05 4.77
CA PRO A 490 29.96 -0.41 4.87
C PRO A 490 30.80 -1.07 5.97
N ASP A 491 32.03 -0.58 6.18
CA ASP A 491 32.95 -1.12 7.20
C ASP A 491 32.49 -0.77 8.64
N ARG A 492 31.56 0.18 8.75
CA ARG A 492 31.03 0.68 10.02
C ARG A 492 29.62 0.18 10.31
N VAL A 493 28.98 -0.59 9.44
CA VAL A 493 27.75 -1.32 9.79
C VAL A 493 28.11 -2.57 10.59
N LEU A 494 27.64 -2.66 11.83
CA LEU A 494 28.17 -3.60 12.82
C LEU A 494 27.32 -4.87 13.00
N SER A 495 26.00 -4.73 13.03
CA SER A 495 25.00 -5.78 13.24
C SER A 495 24.97 -6.79 12.09
N PRO A 496 24.66 -8.08 12.37
CA PRO A 496 24.47 -9.08 11.32
C PRO A 496 23.37 -8.70 10.32
N ALA A 497 22.21 -8.23 10.78
CA ALA A 497 21.12 -7.78 9.91
C ALA A 497 21.53 -6.57 9.05
N GLY A 498 22.22 -5.58 9.62
CA GLY A 498 22.72 -4.44 8.86
C GLY A 498 23.70 -4.86 7.77
N LYS A 499 24.63 -5.77 8.10
CA LYS A 499 25.57 -6.36 7.12
C LYS A 499 24.86 -7.09 6.00
N ALA A 500 23.73 -7.75 6.28
CA ALA A 500 22.93 -8.44 5.26
C ALA A 500 22.24 -7.46 4.28
N LEU A 501 21.97 -6.23 4.69
CA LEU A 501 21.38 -5.18 3.84
C LEU A 501 22.40 -4.48 2.95
N LEU A 502 23.69 -4.51 3.30
CA LEU A 502 24.76 -3.82 2.58
C LEU A 502 24.81 -4.14 1.08
N PRO A 503 24.73 -5.40 0.60
CA PRO A 503 24.88 -5.69 -0.83
C PRO A 503 23.86 -4.95 -1.70
N GLY A 504 22.59 -4.91 -1.27
CA GLY A 504 21.53 -4.21 -1.99
C GLY A 504 21.75 -2.69 -2.00
N ARG A 505 22.02 -2.11 -0.82
CA ARG A 505 22.24 -0.66 -0.66
C ARG A 505 23.47 -0.16 -1.43
N LYS A 506 24.55 -0.95 -1.45
CA LYS A 506 25.75 -0.67 -2.24
C LYS A 506 25.45 -0.72 -3.73
N ALA A 507 24.81 -1.79 -4.20
CA ALA A 507 24.51 -1.95 -5.63
C ALA A 507 23.64 -0.80 -6.17
N GLU A 508 22.65 -0.36 -5.40
CA GLU A 508 21.82 0.82 -5.73
C GLU A 508 22.66 2.09 -5.85
N LEU A 509 23.47 2.41 -4.84
CA LEU A 509 24.28 3.62 -4.84
C LEU A 509 25.37 3.60 -5.92
N GLU A 510 25.98 2.45 -6.16
CA GLU A 510 26.94 2.23 -7.25
C GLU A 510 26.28 2.44 -8.62
N ALA A 511 25.04 1.97 -8.81
CA ALA A 511 24.31 2.18 -10.06
C ALA A 511 24.04 3.66 -10.30
N PHE A 512 23.52 4.36 -9.29
CA PHE A 512 23.28 5.79 -9.36
C PHE A 512 24.56 6.58 -9.69
N LEU A 513 25.66 6.33 -8.98
CA LEU A 513 26.93 7.02 -9.22
C LEU A 513 27.50 6.76 -10.62
N ARG A 514 27.36 5.53 -11.14
CA ARG A 514 27.76 5.20 -12.52
C ARG A 514 26.94 5.96 -13.55
N GLU A 515 25.63 6.02 -13.38
CA GLU A 515 24.72 6.74 -14.30
C GLU A 515 24.97 8.25 -14.23
N LEU A 516 25.03 8.83 -13.03
CA LEU A 516 25.35 10.24 -12.82
C LEU A 516 26.68 10.62 -13.49
N LYS A 517 27.71 9.78 -13.36
CA LYS A 517 29.00 9.98 -14.03
C LYS A 517 28.87 9.93 -15.55
N ALA A 518 28.18 8.92 -16.10
CA ALA A 518 28.00 8.78 -17.54
C ALA A 518 27.24 9.98 -18.15
N GLU A 519 26.23 10.50 -17.47
CA GLU A 519 25.43 11.64 -17.91
C GLU A 519 26.15 12.99 -17.75
N THR A 520 27.10 13.11 -16.82
CA THR A 520 27.84 14.37 -16.58
C THR A 520 29.16 14.47 -17.35
N GLU A 521 29.92 13.37 -17.50
CA GLU A 521 31.13 13.34 -18.34
C GLU A 521 30.78 13.52 -19.84
N GLY A 522 29.61 13.06 -20.28
CA GLY A 522 29.08 13.28 -21.63
C GLY A 522 28.79 14.74 -21.96
N LEU A 523 28.70 15.62 -20.96
CA LEU A 523 28.47 17.06 -21.11
C LEU A 523 29.77 17.89 -21.08
N ALA A 524 30.90 17.32 -20.67
CA ALA A 524 32.20 18.01 -20.63
C ALA A 524 32.88 18.15 -22.01
N ALA A 525 32.31 17.54 -23.05
CA ALA A 525 32.77 17.60 -24.44
C ALA A 525 31.96 18.56 -25.34
N LEU A 526 31.04 19.34 -24.75
CA LEU A 526 30.30 20.46 -25.35
C LEU A 526 30.88 21.79 -24.84
#